data_AF-A0A3L7VPX2-F1
#
_entry.id   AF-A0A3L7VPX2-F1
#
_cell.length_a   1.000
_cell.length_b   1.000
_cell.length_c   1.000
_cell.angle_alpha   90.00
_cell.angle_beta   90.00
_cell.angle_gamma   90.00
#
_symmetry.space_group_name_H-M   'P 1'
#
loop_
_entity.id
_entity.type
_entity.pdbx_description
1 polymer ?
#
loop_
_entity_poly.entity_id
_entity_poly.type
_entity_poly.pdbx_seq_one_letter_code
_entity_poly.pdbx_strand_id
1 'polypeptide(L)'
;MFFQSESKAQTWRAVAQFADRPELLLYLGRSSTQVRSSYLEAFAEILDDDEQAACISVALERWNGTPDSGRWLIQSNLNVPASALLLKVA
;
A
#
# COMPACT_ATOMS: atom_id res chain seq x y z
N MET A 1 6.04 6.86 -24.55
CA MET A 1 6.38 5.97 -23.42
C MET A 1 7.17 6.80 -22.42
N PHE A 2 6.59 7.11 -21.26
CA PHE A 2 7.29 7.86 -20.21
C PHE A 2 8.11 6.87 -19.38
N PHE A 3 9.43 7.04 -19.38
CA PHE A 3 10.31 6.25 -18.52
C PHE A 3 10.51 7.00 -17.21
N GLN A 4 9.92 6.50 -16.13
CA GLN A 4 10.29 6.93 -14.79
C GLN A 4 11.68 6.37 -14.48
N SER A 5 12.70 7.23 -14.52
CA SER A 5 14.03 6.89 -14.02
C SER A 5 14.17 7.42 -12.59
N GLU A 6 14.38 6.53 -11.63
CA GLU A 6 14.72 6.90 -10.26
C GLU A 6 16.17 6.53 -9.95
N SER A 7 16.88 7.39 -9.21
CA SER A 7 18.27 7.13 -8.80
C SER A 7 18.38 6.05 -7.71
N LYS A 8 17.25 5.63 -7.12
CA LYS A 8 17.18 4.62 -6.06
C LYS A 8 16.09 3.61 -6.41
N ALA A 9 16.35 2.34 -6.07
CA ALA A 9 15.35 1.29 -6.23
C ALA A 9 14.11 1.56 -5.36
N GLN A 10 12.94 1.17 -5.86
CA GLN A 10 11.68 1.26 -5.13
C GLN A 10 11.52 0.07 -4.20
N THR A 11 12.16 0.16 -3.03
CA THR A 11 12.19 -0.95 -2.07
C THR A 11 11.11 -0.84 -0.99
N TRP A 12 10.14 0.05 -1.14
CA TRP A 12 9.08 0.29 -0.15
C TRP A 12 7.72 0.24 -0.81
N ARG A 13 6.75 -0.44 -0.20
CA ARG A 13 5.39 -0.51 -0.73
C ARG A 13 4.32 -0.39 0.36
N ALA A 14 3.14 0.11 -0.03
CA ALA A 14 1.90 0.04 0.74
C ALA A 14 0.98 -0.99 0.09
N VAL A 15 0.42 -1.88 0.90
CA VAL A 15 -0.44 -2.98 0.46
C VAL A 15 -1.72 -2.96 1.27
N ALA A 16 -2.87 -2.88 0.60
CA ALA A 16 -4.17 -3.07 1.21
C ALA A 16 -4.38 -4.54 1.53
N GLN A 17 -4.81 -4.81 2.76
CA GLN A 17 -5.15 -6.15 3.24
C GLN A 17 -6.66 -6.24 3.41
N PHE A 18 -7.19 -7.42 3.10
CA PHE A 18 -8.60 -7.75 3.16
C PHE A 18 -8.78 -9.08 3.87
N ALA A 19 -9.98 -9.35 4.39
CA ALA A 19 -10.27 -10.61 5.08
C ALA A 19 -10.72 -11.72 4.11
N ASP A 20 -11.36 -11.35 3.00
CA ASP A 20 -12.09 -12.20 2.08
C ASP A 20 -11.44 -12.34 0.70
N ARG A 21 -10.39 -11.56 0.42
CA ARG A 21 -9.76 -11.46 -0.90
C ARG A 21 -8.23 -11.26 -0.81
N PRO A 22 -7.50 -11.44 -1.92
CA PRO A 22 -6.06 -11.19 -1.96
C PRO A 22 -5.70 -9.74 -1.63
N GLU A 23 -4.48 -9.56 -1.14
CA GLU A 23 -3.91 -8.24 -0.90
C GLU A 23 -3.74 -7.43 -2.20
N LEU A 24 -3.85 -6.11 -2.13
CA LEU A 24 -3.74 -5.22 -3.29
C LEU A 24 -2.61 -4.20 -3.11
N LEU A 25 -1.74 -4.07 -4.12
CA LEU A 25 -0.65 -3.08 -4.11
C LEU A 25 -1.21 -1.68 -4.34
N LEU A 26 -1.09 -0.80 -3.35
CA LEU A 26 -1.54 0.60 -3.45
C LEU A 26 -0.45 1.50 -4.01
N TYR A 27 0.76 1.41 -3.46
CA TYR A 27 1.84 2.33 -3.81
C TYR A 27 3.19 1.67 -3.68
N LEU A 28 4.11 1.97 -4.60
CA LEU A 28 5.48 1.52 -4.61
C LEU A 28 6.40 2.75 -4.71
N GLY A 29 7.40 2.85 -3.84
CA GLY A 29 8.25 4.02 -3.73
C GLY A 29 9.65 3.72 -3.20
N ARG A 30 10.52 4.75 -3.23
CA ARG A 30 11.94 4.62 -2.86
C ARG A 30 12.22 4.77 -1.37
N SER A 31 11.25 5.25 -0.60
CA SER A 31 11.39 5.45 0.85
C SER A 31 10.06 5.30 1.57
N SER A 32 10.12 4.96 2.85
CA SER A 32 8.94 4.89 3.71
C SER A 32 8.19 6.23 3.79
N THR A 33 8.91 7.35 3.76
CA THR A 33 8.32 8.69 3.82
C THR A 33 7.51 8.99 2.56
N GLN A 34 8.02 8.60 1.39
CA GLN A 34 7.29 8.76 0.12
C GLN A 34 6.01 7.91 0.13
N VAL A 35 6.11 6.63 0.50
CA VAL A 35 4.94 5.74 0.59
C VAL A 35 3.89 6.31 1.55
N ARG A 36 4.30 6.74 2.74
CA ARG A 36 3.38 7.35 3.72
C ARG A 36 2.73 8.65 3.25
N SER A 37 3.39 9.41 2.37
CA SER A 37 2.85 10.66 1.83
C SER A 37 1.85 10.44 0.69
N SER A 38 1.92 9.30 0.00
CA SER A 38 1.18 9.08 -1.25
C SER A 38 0.18 7.93 -1.19
N TYR A 39 0.28 7.02 -0.21
CA TYR A 39 -0.61 5.86 -0.16
C TYR A 39 -2.09 6.22 0.02
N LEU A 40 -2.41 7.35 0.67
CA LEU A 40 -3.80 7.79 0.87
C LEU A 40 -4.47 8.22 -0.44
N GLU A 41 -3.72 8.94 -1.29
CA GLU A 41 -4.18 9.33 -2.62
C GLU A 41 -4.37 8.09 -3.49
N ALA A 42 -3.36 7.21 -3.52
CA ALA A 42 -3.44 5.95 -4.26
C ALA A 42 -4.56 5.03 -3.75
N PHE A 43 -4.83 5.02 -2.43
CA PHE A 43 -5.94 4.28 -1.84
C PHE A 43 -7.29 4.74 -2.40
N ALA A 44 -7.51 6.06 -2.51
CA ALA A 44 -8.75 6.62 -3.02
C ALA A 44 -8.88 6.51 -4.55
N GLU A 45 -7.76 6.49 -5.28
CA GLU A 45 -7.75 6.38 -6.74
C GLU A 45 -7.91 4.93 -7.23
N ILE A 46 -7.29 3.97 -6.53
CA ILE A 46 -7.21 2.57 -6.97
C ILE A 46 -8.39 1.75 -6.47
N LEU A 47 -8.82 1.96 -5.22
CA LEU A 47 -9.91 1.18 -4.63
C LEU A 47 -11.25 1.86 -4.85
N ASP A 48 -12.25 1.09 -5.28
CA ASP A 48 -13.63 1.53 -5.29
C ASP A 48 -14.23 1.61 -3.86
N ASP A 49 -15.42 2.17 -3.72
CA ASP A 49 -16.04 2.40 -2.40
C ASP A 49 -16.24 1.09 -1.60
N ASP A 50 -16.59 -0.01 -2.27
CA ASP A 50 -16.79 -1.33 -1.66
C ASP A 50 -15.45 -1.92 -1.19
N GLU A 51 -14.39 -1.80 -1.99
CA GLU A 51 -13.04 -2.22 -1.66
C GLU A 51 -12.47 -1.39 -0.51
N GLN A 52 -12.65 -0.06 -0.53
CA GLN A 52 -12.24 0.79 0.56
C GLN A 52 -12.86 0.31 1.88
N ALA A 53 -14.17 0.03 1.89
CA ALA A 53 -14.88 -0.48 3.06
C ALA A 53 -14.43 -1.88 3.53
N ALA A 54 -14.07 -2.75 2.59
CA ALA A 54 -13.56 -4.09 2.87
C ALA A 54 -12.11 -4.08 3.41
N CYS A 55 -11.35 -2.98 3.21
CA CYS A 55 -9.97 -2.90 3.64
C CYS A 55 -9.86 -2.92 5.18
N ILE A 56 -9.13 -3.90 5.71
CA ILE A 56 -8.95 -4.09 7.16
C ILE A 56 -7.70 -3.39 7.69
N SER A 57 -6.67 -3.28 6.86
CA SER A 57 -5.39 -2.64 7.19
C SER A 57 -4.61 -2.33 5.93
N VAL A 58 -3.73 -1.34 6.01
CA VAL A 58 -2.70 -1.11 4.99
C VAL A 58 -1.34 -1.45 5.58
N ALA A 59 -0.65 -2.44 5.03
CA ALA A 59 0.70 -2.83 5.44
C ALA A 59 1.75 -1.97 4.72
N LEU A 60 2.65 -1.35 5.48
CA LEU A 60 3.88 -0.78 4.94
C LEU A 60 4.97 -1.85 4.95
N GLU A 61 5.48 -2.18 3.78
CA GLU A 61 6.48 -3.23 3.62
C GLU A 61 7.75 -2.70 2.97
N ARG A 62 8.86 -3.37 3.27
CA ARG A 62 10.16 -3.09 2.70
C ARG A 62 10.74 -4.36 2.09
N TRP A 63 11.31 -4.25 0.90
CA TRP A 63 12.10 -5.32 0.31
C TRP A 63 13.37 -5.55 1.12
N ASN A 64 13.60 -6.80 1.50
CA ASN A 64 14.76 -7.23 2.25
C ASN A 64 15.45 -8.38 1.53
N GLY A 65 16.67 -8.15 1.08
CA GLY A 65 17.49 -9.10 0.33
C GLY A 65 18.07 -8.49 -0.95
N THR A 66 18.63 -9.34 -1.81
CA THR A 66 19.08 -8.93 -3.14
C THR A 66 17.86 -8.67 -4.05
N PRO A 67 18.03 -7.97 -5.18
CA PRO A 67 16.93 -7.71 -6.11
C PRO A 67 16.25 -8.98 -6.64
N ASP A 68 17.01 -10.06 -6.82
CA ASP A 68 16.57 -11.34 -7.39
C ASP A 68 16.10 -12.38 -6.34
N SER A 69 16.54 -12.25 -5.08
CA SER A 69 16.36 -13.26 -4.04
C SER A 69 15.93 -12.66 -2.68
N GLY A 70 15.14 -11.60 -2.71
CA GLY A 70 14.60 -10.95 -1.51
C GLY A 70 13.15 -11.32 -1.20
N ARG A 71 12.63 -10.71 -0.13
CA ARG A 71 11.21 -10.80 0.24
C ARG A 71 10.71 -9.47 0.79
N TRP A 72 9.42 -9.25 0.67
CA TRP A 72 8.75 -8.12 1.34
C TRP A 72 8.57 -8.44 2.82
N LEU A 73 8.95 -7.51 3.68
CA LEU A 73 8.78 -7.61 5.12
C LEU A 73 7.92 -6.46 5.62
N ILE A 74 6.87 -6.78 6.36
CA ILE A 74 6.03 -5.80 7.07
C ILE A 74 6.90 -5.03 8.06
N GLN A 75 6.87 -3.70 7.97
CA GLN A 75 7.55 -2.78 8.86
C GLN A 75 6.58 -2.17 9.88
N SER A 76 5.37 -1.81 9.44
CA SER A 76 4.32 -1.23 10.26
C SER A 76 2.98 -1.26 9.54
N ASN A 77 1.87 -1.11 10.25
CA ASN A 77 0.56 -0.87 9.66
C ASN A 77 0.30 0.65 9.56
N LEU A 78 -0.30 1.07 8.45
CA LEU A 78 -0.71 2.45 8.19
C LEU A 78 -2.20 2.61 8.50
N ASN A 79 -2.63 3.86 8.69
CA ASN A 79 -4.02 4.17 8.99
C ASN A 79 -4.89 3.92 7.74
N VAL A 80 -6.00 3.22 7.93
CA VAL A 80 -7.05 3.12 6.90
C VAL A 80 -7.92 4.38 7.00
N PRO A 81 -8.20 5.09 5.88
CA PRO A 81 -9.09 6.25 5.89
C PRO A 81 -10.46 5.93 6.49
N ALA A 82 -11.02 6.86 7.28
CA ALA A 82 -12.29 6.64 7.98
C ALA A 82 -13.51 6.45 7.06
N SER A 83 -13.43 6.87 5.79
CA SER A 83 -14.45 6.61 4.77
C SER A 83 -14.76 5.12 4.64
N ALA A 84 -13.76 4.25 4.84
CA ALA A 84 -13.90 2.80 4.87
C ALA A 84 -14.63 2.26 6.11
N LEU A 85 -14.54 2.97 7.25
CA LEU A 85 -15.01 2.47 8.54
C LEU A 85 -16.51 2.76 8.78
N LEU A 86 -17.09 3.73 8.06
CA LEU A 86 -18.49 4.13 8.21
C LEU A 86 -19.50 3.05 7.77
N LEU A 87 -19.11 2.12 6.89
CA LEU A 87 -19.96 1.02 6.43
C LEU A 87 -20.02 -0.18 7.39
N LYS A 88 -19.19 -0.22 8.44
CA LYS A 88 -19.22 -1.29 9.46
C LYS A 88 -20.22 -1.06 10.60
N VAL A 89 -20.91 0.09 10.63
CA VAL A 89 -21.78 0.50 11.77
C VAL A 89 -23.24 0.78 11.34
N ALA A 90 -23.62 0.40 10.12
CA ALA A 90 -25.00 0.55 9.61
C ALA A 90 -25.70 -0.81 9.46
#